data_AF-A0A2V7PB59-F1
#
_entry.id   AF-A0A2V7PB59-F1
#
_cell.length_a   1.000
_cell.length_b   1.000
_cell.length_c   1.000
_cell.angle_alpha   90.00
_cell.angle_beta   90.00
_cell.angle_gamma   90.00
#
_symmetry.space_group_name_H-M   'P 1'
#
loop_
_entity.id
_entity.type
_entity.pdbx_description
1 polymer ?
#
loop_
_entity_poly.entity_id
_entity_poly.type
_entity_poly.pdbx_seq_one_letter_code
_entity_poly.pdbx_strand_id
1 'polypeptide(L)'
;MSLAERVVLGIDANRTVKDELTEALKRQGRRRRISVTDLVNPRQAFFQRARPDIQPDPERKQAMLAGTGFHEVFGRAVSTEEFVEQFVEFQGIVGKIDIYEDVPVELKTTASLPQGIGAARPSYVDQLGMYCTMTGREQGRLFVYKRALYGRPGALKGFDVRFADLKAVEREMVRRRDLFREALASQDPSRLPRCEWFELRCDYRAVCGCATAEPLGRLVPAAAIQIAENPELVTAMTALLTDAPKPGPQFRLNDLVFPRRAAIERQAVAEAKPEEEDVDLDTALAGMERLGFGDALKDALWYGVPGAFARIPVSLRTLKGKVGTFRGVPTIFRSTRKTKLVDRSRLVEEFPYYFDRIAFECALSGHQTGRVVVYYEAVKDDKFMVYDVHFRSLEEIMAEADRRLALLEAGAAPEQLPPCEPAWMPNYCPHGPRCACRPA
;
A
#
# COMPACT_ATOMS: atom_id res chain seq x y z
N MET A 1 19.37 2.52 26.90
CA MET A 1 20.06 1.65 25.93
C MET A 1 18.97 0.89 25.22
N SER A 2 18.86 1.10 23.91
CA SER A 2 17.79 0.55 23.09
C SER A 2 17.83 -0.98 23.07
N LEU A 3 16.75 -1.64 22.64
CA LEU A 3 16.81 -3.08 22.38
C LEU A 3 17.87 -3.36 21.31
N ALA A 4 17.85 -2.63 20.19
CA ALA A 4 18.80 -2.77 19.10
C ALA A 4 20.27 -2.67 19.54
N GLU A 5 20.63 -1.74 20.43
CA GLU A 5 22.01 -1.58 20.93
C GLU A 5 22.51 -2.83 21.66
N ARG A 6 21.62 -3.58 22.32
CA ARG A 6 21.96 -4.80 23.06
C ARG A 6 22.07 -6.01 22.13
N VAL A 7 21.12 -6.14 21.19
CA VAL A 7 20.91 -7.40 20.45
C VAL A 7 21.58 -7.43 19.08
N VAL A 8 21.97 -6.29 18.51
CA VAL A 8 22.70 -6.26 17.24
C VAL A 8 24.15 -6.71 17.49
N LEU A 9 24.56 -7.74 16.75
CA LEU A 9 25.94 -8.26 16.74
C LEU A 9 26.79 -7.49 15.74
N GLY A 10 26.24 -7.25 14.54
CA GLY A 10 26.97 -6.61 13.45
C GLY A 10 26.03 -6.15 12.33
N ILE A 11 26.51 -5.18 11.55
CA ILE A 11 25.81 -4.63 10.39
C ILE A 11 26.79 -4.65 9.22
N ASP A 12 26.38 -5.25 8.11
CA ASP A 12 27.16 -5.30 6.88
C ASP A 12 26.42 -4.63 5.72
N ALA A 13 27.13 -3.78 4.98
CA ALA A 13 26.59 -3.18 3.77
C ALA A 13 26.48 -4.26 2.68
N ASN A 14 25.26 -4.58 2.25
CA ASN A 14 25.03 -5.58 1.23
C ASN A 14 25.02 -4.94 -0.16
N ARG A 15 26.22 -4.79 -0.74
CA ARG A 15 26.40 -4.23 -2.09
C ARG A 15 25.74 -5.07 -3.17
N THR A 16 25.76 -6.40 -3.05
CA THR A 16 25.16 -7.30 -4.05
C THR A 16 23.66 -7.08 -4.19
N VAL A 17 22.93 -7.03 -3.08
CA VAL A 17 21.48 -6.76 -3.10
C VAL A 17 21.22 -5.31 -3.50
N LYS A 18 22.04 -4.36 -3.06
CA LYS A 18 21.93 -2.97 -3.51
C LYS A 18 22.09 -2.83 -5.03
N ASP A 19 23.09 -3.48 -5.61
CA ASP A 19 23.34 -3.47 -7.06
C ASP A 19 22.20 -4.18 -7.80
N GLU A 20 21.68 -5.28 -7.26
CA GLU A 20 20.51 -5.98 -7.82
C GLU A 20 19.25 -5.12 -7.80
N LEU A 21 18.96 -4.43 -6.70
CA LEU A 21 17.84 -3.49 -6.61
C LEU A 21 18.05 -2.29 -7.54
N THR A 22 19.28 -1.82 -7.68
CA THR A 22 19.64 -0.76 -8.63
C THR A 22 19.43 -1.21 -10.08
N GLU A 23 19.80 -2.43 -10.42
CA GLU A 23 19.54 -2.99 -11.75
C GLU A 23 18.05 -3.27 -11.96
N ALA A 24 17.32 -3.70 -10.94
CA ALA A 24 15.87 -3.82 -10.99
C ALA A 24 15.20 -2.46 -11.22
N LEU A 25 15.65 -1.40 -10.55
CA LEU A 25 15.22 -0.02 -10.77
C LEU A 25 15.50 0.45 -12.21
N LYS A 26 16.72 0.20 -12.73
CA LYS A 26 17.08 0.54 -14.13
C LYS A 26 16.25 -0.26 -15.15
N ARG A 27 16.00 -1.54 -14.88
CA ARG A 27 15.14 -2.41 -15.70
C ARG A 27 13.68 -1.97 -15.65
N GLN A 28 13.17 -1.57 -14.48
CA GLN A 28 11.82 -1.02 -14.29
C GLN A 28 11.66 0.35 -14.98
N GLY A 29 12.70 1.18 -15.00
CA GLY A 29 12.76 2.41 -15.81
C GLY A 29 12.63 2.15 -17.32
N ARG A 30 12.99 0.95 -17.80
CA ARG A 30 12.80 0.49 -19.19
C ARG A 30 11.56 -0.38 -19.41
N ARG A 31 10.98 -0.98 -18.36
CA ARG A 31 9.80 -1.86 -18.41
C ARG A 31 8.96 -1.71 -17.14
N ARG A 32 8.11 -0.69 -17.08
CA ARG A 32 6.99 -0.69 -16.12
C ARG A 32 6.14 -1.92 -16.38
N ARG A 33 5.98 -2.81 -15.40
CA ARG A 33 5.09 -3.99 -15.50
C ARG A 33 3.70 -3.53 -15.94
N ILE A 34 2.99 -4.37 -16.69
CA ILE A 34 1.65 -4.04 -17.17
C ILE A 34 0.68 -4.33 -16.04
N SER A 35 -0.02 -3.32 -15.54
CA SER A 35 -0.98 -3.45 -14.46
C SER A 35 -2.40 -3.65 -14.99
N VAL A 36 -3.29 -4.17 -14.15
CA VAL A 36 -4.74 -4.23 -14.40
C VAL A 36 -5.27 -2.83 -14.76
N THR A 37 -4.84 -1.78 -14.07
CA THR A 37 -5.23 -0.39 -14.38
C THR A 37 -4.76 0.05 -15.75
N ASP A 38 -3.56 -0.36 -16.20
CA ASP A 38 -3.11 -0.09 -17.57
C ASP A 38 -4.07 -0.73 -18.59
N LEU A 39 -4.58 -1.94 -18.32
CA LEU A 39 -5.44 -2.67 -19.26
C LEU A 39 -6.87 -2.13 -19.36
N VAL A 40 -7.34 -1.39 -18.35
CA VAL A 40 -8.64 -0.71 -18.40
C VAL A 40 -8.62 0.40 -19.45
N ASN A 41 -7.53 1.19 -19.52
CA ASN A 41 -7.36 2.28 -20.49
C ASN A 41 -5.93 2.27 -21.11
N PRO A 42 -5.61 1.30 -21.99
CA PRO A 42 -4.23 1.03 -22.43
C PRO A 42 -3.60 2.19 -23.21
N ARG A 43 -4.38 2.92 -24.00
CA ARG A 43 -3.86 4.10 -24.71
C ARG A 43 -3.53 5.25 -23.78
N GLN A 44 -4.34 5.50 -22.75
CA GLN A 44 -4.03 6.49 -21.73
C GLN A 44 -2.77 6.09 -20.96
N ALA A 45 -2.68 4.82 -20.56
CA ALA A 45 -1.52 4.26 -19.89
C ALA A 45 -0.23 4.38 -20.72
N PHE A 46 -0.33 4.25 -22.06
CA PHE A 46 0.79 4.46 -22.96
C PHE A 46 1.31 5.89 -22.86
N PHE A 47 0.42 6.88 -23.00
CA PHE A 47 0.80 8.29 -22.95
C PHE A 47 1.23 8.75 -21.56
N GLN A 48 0.69 8.18 -20.47
CA GLN A 48 1.23 8.40 -19.12
C GLN A 48 2.71 8.00 -18.99
N ARG A 49 3.14 6.97 -19.73
CA ARG A 49 4.53 6.48 -19.74
C ARG A 49 5.39 7.26 -20.73
N ALA A 50 4.86 7.57 -21.90
CA ALA A 50 5.58 8.27 -22.97
C ALA A 50 5.67 9.79 -22.77
N ARG A 51 4.73 10.38 -22.03
CA ARG A 51 4.60 11.83 -21.80
C ARG A 51 4.46 12.17 -20.31
N PRO A 52 5.50 11.89 -19.49
CA PRO A 52 5.49 12.25 -18.07
C PRO A 52 5.50 13.77 -17.83
N ASP A 53 5.83 14.55 -18.87
CA ASP A 53 5.76 16.01 -18.90
C ASP A 53 4.32 16.54 -18.79
N ILE A 54 3.33 15.75 -19.21
CA ILE A 54 1.92 16.13 -19.12
C ILE A 54 1.40 15.74 -17.74
N GLN A 55 1.17 16.76 -16.92
CA GLN A 55 0.68 16.63 -15.55
C GLN A 55 -0.81 16.98 -15.47
N PRO A 56 -1.62 16.25 -14.68
CA PRO A 56 -3.02 16.64 -14.47
C PRO A 56 -3.13 18.02 -13.83
N ASP A 57 -4.26 18.69 -14.04
CA ASP A 57 -4.55 19.98 -13.40
C ASP A 57 -4.58 19.85 -11.85
N PRO A 58 -4.31 20.92 -11.08
CA PRO A 58 -4.24 20.87 -9.62
C PRO A 58 -5.52 20.38 -8.94
N GLU A 59 -6.70 20.79 -9.41
CA GLU A 59 -7.99 20.36 -8.84
C GLU A 59 -8.19 18.84 -8.99
N ARG A 60 -7.83 18.31 -10.16
CA ARG A 60 -7.92 16.88 -10.46
C ARG A 60 -6.87 16.09 -9.69
N LYS A 61 -5.66 16.63 -9.52
CA LYS A 61 -4.65 16.04 -8.62
C LYS A 61 -5.18 15.96 -7.19
N GLN A 62 -5.77 17.03 -6.67
CA GLN A 62 -6.39 17.03 -5.34
C GLN A 62 -7.50 15.97 -5.22
N ALA A 63 -8.36 15.86 -6.24
CA ALA A 63 -9.41 14.84 -6.27
C ALA A 63 -8.83 13.41 -6.25
N MET A 64 -7.77 13.15 -7.02
CA MET A 64 -7.07 11.85 -7.04
C MET A 64 -6.44 11.54 -5.68
N LEU A 65 -5.71 12.49 -5.09
CA LEU A 65 -5.05 12.33 -3.79
C LEU A 65 -6.02 12.04 -2.67
N ALA A 66 -7.10 12.82 -2.62
CA ALA A 66 -8.11 12.60 -1.62
C ALA A 66 -8.79 11.21 -1.86
N GLY A 67 -8.89 10.74 -3.11
CA GLY A 67 -9.39 9.40 -3.43
C GLY A 67 -8.46 8.31 -2.89
N THR A 68 -7.15 8.46 -3.09
CA THR A 68 -6.12 7.59 -2.51
C THR A 68 -6.17 7.57 -0.99
N GLY A 69 -6.25 8.75 -0.35
CA GLY A 69 -6.39 8.86 1.11
C GLY A 69 -7.68 8.20 1.62
N PHE A 70 -8.78 8.31 0.88
CA PHE A 70 -10.02 7.60 1.21
C PHE A 70 -9.84 6.08 1.15
N HIS A 71 -9.20 5.52 0.11
CA HIS A 71 -8.97 4.07 0.02
C HIS A 71 -8.13 3.56 1.20
N GLU A 72 -7.09 4.31 1.60
CA GLU A 72 -6.23 3.94 2.72
C GLU A 72 -6.99 3.92 4.05
N VAL A 73 -7.74 4.98 4.36
CA VAL A 73 -8.53 5.07 5.60
C VAL A 73 -9.65 4.04 5.60
N PHE A 74 -10.35 3.92 4.47
CA PHE A 74 -11.47 3.01 4.31
C PHE A 74 -11.03 1.55 4.47
N GLY A 75 -9.99 1.13 3.75
CA GLY A 75 -9.47 -0.24 3.83
C GLY A 75 -9.06 -0.61 5.26
N ARG A 76 -8.36 0.29 5.96
CA ARG A 76 -7.95 0.08 7.37
C ARG A 76 -9.12 0.00 8.36
N ALA A 77 -10.25 0.61 8.04
CA ALA A 77 -11.42 0.64 8.92
C ALA A 77 -12.27 -0.62 8.79
N VAL A 78 -12.43 -1.14 7.57
CA VAL A 78 -13.35 -2.27 7.29
C VAL A 78 -12.64 -3.62 7.17
N SER A 79 -11.31 -3.63 7.14
CA SER A 79 -10.52 -4.84 6.97
C SER A 79 -9.17 -4.72 7.68
N THR A 80 -8.42 -5.83 7.74
CA THR A 80 -7.09 -5.85 8.36
C THR A 80 -6.02 -5.54 7.32
N GLU A 81 -4.84 -5.09 7.76
CA GLU A 81 -3.67 -4.90 6.88
C GLU A 81 -3.31 -6.18 6.08
N GLU A 82 -3.75 -7.34 6.57
CA GLU A 82 -3.58 -8.61 5.89
C GLU A 82 -4.38 -8.72 4.58
N PHE A 83 -5.54 -8.07 4.47
CA PHE A 83 -6.44 -8.22 3.32
C PHE A 83 -6.61 -6.94 2.52
N VAL A 84 -6.14 -5.80 3.02
CA VAL A 84 -6.12 -4.53 2.29
C VAL A 84 -4.96 -4.53 1.29
N GLU A 85 -5.19 -3.96 0.10
CA GLU A 85 -4.14 -3.69 -0.88
C GLU A 85 -3.38 -4.94 -1.37
N GLN A 86 -4.10 -6.03 -1.65
CA GLN A 86 -3.50 -7.32 -2.02
C GLN A 86 -2.93 -7.33 -3.43
N PHE A 87 -1.65 -7.68 -3.53
CA PHE A 87 -0.96 -7.84 -4.80
C PHE A 87 -1.28 -9.20 -5.43
N VAL A 88 -1.61 -9.17 -6.72
CA VAL A 88 -1.83 -10.37 -7.53
C VAL A 88 -1.02 -10.26 -8.83
N GLU A 89 -0.49 -11.39 -9.31
CA GLU A 89 0.20 -11.47 -10.60
C GLU A 89 -0.39 -12.61 -11.42
N PHE A 90 -0.64 -12.33 -12.70
CA PHE A 90 -1.23 -13.29 -13.62
C PHE A 90 -0.66 -13.07 -15.02
N GLN A 91 0.12 -14.05 -15.51
CA GLN A 91 0.72 -14.02 -16.85
C GLN A 91 1.41 -12.68 -17.20
N GLY A 92 2.21 -12.14 -16.26
CA GLY A 92 2.93 -10.87 -16.45
C GLY A 92 2.04 -9.62 -16.43
N ILE A 93 0.80 -9.74 -15.94
CA ILE A 93 -0.09 -8.64 -15.56
C ILE A 93 -0.09 -8.57 -14.03
N VAL A 94 0.06 -7.37 -13.49
CA VAL A 94 0.04 -7.15 -12.04
C VAL A 94 -1.21 -6.40 -11.60
N GLY A 95 -1.70 -6.68 -10.39
CA GLY A 95 -2.91 -6.08 -9.84
C GLY A 95 -2.76 -5.76 -8.38
N LYS A 96 -3.50 -4.76 -7.90
CA LYS A 96 -3.60 -4.40 -6.49
C LYS A 96 -5.08 -4.30 -6.13
N ILE A 97 -5.61 -5.33 -5.48
CA ILE A 97 -7.01 -5.43 -5.08
C ILE A 97 -7.18 -4.61 -3.80
N ASP A 98 -8.19 -3.74 -3.73
CA ASP A 98 -8.39 -2.86 -2.57
C ASP A 98 -8.60 -3.66 -1.28
N ILE A 99 -9.48 -4.67 -1.30
CA ILE A 99 -9.62 -5.64 -0.21
C ILE A 99 -9.80 -7.05 -0.80
N TYR A 100 -9.12 -8.06 -0.26
CA TYR A 100 -9.30 -9.45 -0.68
C TYR A 100 -9.22 -10.42 0.50
N GLU A 101 -10.39 -10.73 1.08
CA GLU A 101 -10.59 -11.70 2.17
C GLU A 101 -11.04 -13.06 1.62
N ASP A 102 -12.25 -13.08 1.05
CA ASP A 102 -12.93 -14.22 0.47
C ASP A 102 -13.08 -14.05 -1.06
N VAL A 103 -13.53 -12.86 -1.46
CA VAL A 103 -13.73 -12.42 -2.83
C VAL A 103 -13.04 -11.07 -3.08
N PRO A 104 -12.58 -10.76 -4.30
CA PRO A 104 -12.02 -9.46 -4.60
C PRO A 104 -13.04 -8.35 -4.36
N VAL A 105 -12.61 -7.30 -3.68
CA VAL A 105 -13.39 -6.09 -3.43
C VAL A 105 -12.68 -4.93 -4.10
N GLU A 106 -13.41 -4.19 -4.93
CA GLU A 106 -12.96 -2.93 -5.54
C GLU A 106 -13.73 -1.76 -4.93
N LEU A 107 -13.01 -0.71 -4.56
CA LEU A 107 -13.55 0.54 -4.05
C LEU A 107 -13.38 1.64 -5.09
N LYS A 108 -14.40 2.48 -5.28
CA LYS A 108 -14.34 3.61 -6.20
C LYS A 108 -14.92 4.86 -5.58
N THR A 109 -14.14 5.93 -5.56
CA THR A 109 -14.64 7.27 -5.21
C THR A 109 -15.14 8.01 -6.43
N THR A 110 -16.29 8.69 -6.31
CA THR A 110 -16.90 9.47 -7.40
C THR A 110 -17.49 10.78 -6.88
N ALA A 111 -17.55 11.80 -7.75
CA ALA A 111 -18.25 13.05 -7.45
C ALA A 111 -19.79 12.92 -7.61
N SER A 112 -20.24 11.97 -8.43
CA SER A 112 -21.66 11.72 -8.69
C SER A 112 -21.98 10.23 -8.61
N LEU A 113 -23.14 9.91 -8.04
CA LEU A 113 -23.63 8.53 -7.88
C LEU A 113 -24.90 8.36 -8.72
N PRO A 114 -24.81 7.73 -9.90
CA PRO A 114 -25.99 7.39 -10.69
C PRO A 114 -26.93 6.45 -9.92
N GLN A 115 -28.22 6.47 -10.28
CA GLN A 115 -29.19 5.54 -9.71
C GLN A 115 -29.04 4.12 -10.30
N GLY A 116 -29.50 3.12 -9.53
CA GLY A 116 -29.43 1.69 -9.88
C GLY A 116 -28.02 1.21 -10.25
N ILE A 117 -27.96 0.27 -11.20
CA ILE A 117 -26.74 -0.34 -11.72
C ILE A 117 -25.80 0.64 -12.44
N GLY A 118 -26.29 1.83 -12.82
CA GLY A 118 -25.48 2.84 -13.51
C GLY A 118 -24.29 3.36 -12.67
N ALA A 119 -24.32 3.17 -11.36
CA ALA A 119 -23.17 3.46 -10.50
C ALA A 119 -22.03 2.44 -10.67
N ALA A 120 -22.32 1.20 -11.04
CA ALA A 120 -21.33 0.18 -11.39
C ALA A 120 -20.81 0.42 -12.82
N ARG A 121 -19.96 1.43 -12.98
CA ARG A 121 -19.45 1.82 -14.30
C ARG A 121 -18.75 0.66 -15.00
N PRO A 122 -18.86 0.59 -16.35
CA PRO A 122 -18.13 -0.35 -17.19
C PRO A 122 -16.69 -0.66 -16.78
N SER A 123 -15.86 0.36 -16.63
CA SER A 123 -14.44 0.20 -16.27
C SER A 123 -14.22 -0.35 -14.87
N TYR A 124 -15.13 -0.09 -13.92
CA TYR A 124 -15.03 -0.61 -12.56
C TYR A 124 -15.31 -2.11 -12.55
N VAL A 125 -16.34 -2.52 -13.30
CA VAL A 125 -16.70 -3.92 -13.48
C VAL A 125 -15.63 -4.67 -14.26
N ASP A 126 -15.05 -4.05 -15.30
CA ASP A 126 -13.95 -4.63 -16.06
C ASP A 126 -12.70 -4.84 -15.19
N GLN A 127 -12.37 -3.86 -14.35
CA GLN A 127 -11.27 -3.97 -13.38
C GLN A 127 -11.50 -5.09 -12.37
N LEU A 128 -12.69 -5.14 -11.75
CA LEU A 128 -13.05 -6.20 -10.80
C LEU A 128 -13.04 -7.58 -11.47
N GLY A 129 -13.52 -7.71 -12.71
CA GLY A 129 -13.50 -8.95 -13.48
C GLY A 129 -12.08 -9.46 -13.73
N MET A 130 -11.13 -8.56 -13.99
CA MET A 130 -9.71 -8.93 -14.07
C MET A 130 -9.22 -9.50 -12.75
N TYR A 131 -9.49 -8.83 -11.61
CA TYR A 131 -9.08 -9.35 -10.31
C TYR A 131 -9.71 -10.72 -9.99
N CYS A 132 -11.01 -10.88 -10.23
CA CYS A 132 -11.72 -12.14 -10.14
C CYS A 132 -11.04 -13.26 -10.95
N THR A 133 -10.62 -12.96 -12.18
CA THR A 133 -9.87 -13.90 -13.03
C THR A 133 -8.51 -14.24 -12.45
N MET A 134 -7.75 -13.25 -11.99
CA MET A 134 -6.44 -13.45 -11.37
C MET A 134 -6.50 -14.28 -10.09
N THR A 135 -7.60 -14.21 -9.35
CA THR A 135 -7.82 -14.96 -8.10
C THR A 135 -8.60 -16.26 -8.27
N GLY A 136 -9.09 -16.56 -9.49
CA GLY A 136 -9.94 -17.72 -9.74
C GLY A 136 -11.30 -17.68 -9.02
N ARG A 137 -11.85 -16.47 -8.78
CA ARG A 137 -13.13 -16.26 -8.11
C ARG A 137 -14.16 -15.79 -9.13
N GLU A 138 -15.30 -16.47 -9.22
CA GLU A 138 -16.40 -16.06 -10.12
C GLU A 138 -17.20 -14.86 -9.59
N GLN A 139 -16.95 -14.44 -8.35
CA GLN A 139 -17.69 -13.40 -7.66
C GLN A 139 -16.72 -12.37 -7.10
N GLY A 140 -17.14 -11.11 -7.13
CA GLY A 140 -16.46 -10.00 -6.49
C GLY A 140 -17.46 -8.94 -6.02
N ARG A 141 -16.99 -8.00 -5.21
CA ARG A 141 -17.81 -6.91 -4.66
C ARG A 141 -17.29 -5.57 -5.17
N LEU A 142 -18.20 -4.68 -5.56
CA LEU A 142 -17.87 -3.33 -5.97
C LEU A 142 -18.54 -2.33 -5.04
N PHE A 143 -17.75 -1.42 -4.48
CA PHE A 143 -18.25 -0.30 -3.70
C PHE A 143 -18.00 1.01 -4.42
N VAL A 144 -19.03 1.84 -4.49
CA VAL A 144 -18.96 3.16 -5.10
C VAL A 144 -19.37 4.20 -4.08
N TYR A 145 -18.38 4.95 -3.62
CA TYR A 145 -18.55 6.03 -2.64
C TYR A 145 -18.63 7.38 -3.34
N LYS A 146 -19.75 8.06 -3.12
CA LYS A 146 -19.91 9.47 -3.42
C LYS A 146 -19.47 10.30 -2.23
N ARG A 147 -18.54 11.19 -2.51
CA ARG A 147 -17.91 12.08 -1.53
C ARG A 147 -18.90 13.11 -1.00
N ALA A 148 -18.81 13.42 0.29
CA ALA A 148 -19.46 14.60 0.86
C ALA A 148 -18.73 15.85 0.35
N LEU A 149 -19.45 16.73 -0.34
CA LEU A 149 -18.89 17.97 -0.92
C LEU A 149 -19.93 19.08 -0.80
N TYR A 150 -19.49 20.27 -0.35
CA TYR A 150 -20.30 21.49 -0.32
C TYR A 150 -21.67 21.30 0.37
N GLY A 151 -21.68 20.73 1.59
CA GLY A 151 -22.90 20.50 2.38
C GLY A 151 -23.80 19.37 1.88
N ARG A 152 -23.42 18.63 0.83
CA ARG A 152 -24.14 17.42 0.40
C ARG A 152 -23.62 16.20 1.16
N PRO A 153 -24.50 15.34 1.70
CA PRO A 153 -24.06 14.12 2.38
C PRO A 153 -23.39 13.16 1.40
N GLY A 154 -22.37 12.46 1.91
CA GLY A 154 -21.78 11.33 1.20
C GLY A 154 -22.79 10.20 1.05
N ALA A 155 -22.57 9.31 0.08
CA ALA A 155 -23.42 8.14 -0.14
C ALA A 155 -22.59 6.96 -0.62
N LEU A 156 -22.88 5.76 -0.12
CA LEU A 156 -22.20 4.53 -0.47
C LEU A 156 -23.17 3.58 -1.16
N LYS A 157 -22.74 2.97 -2.27
CA LYS A 157 -23.44 1.86 -2.92
C LYS A 157 -22.54 0.63 -2.96
N GLY A 158 -23.15 -0.54 -2.79
CA GLY A 158 -22.50 -1.84 -2.82
C GLY A 158 -23.16 -2.75 -3.84
N PHE A 159 -22.35 -3.50 -4.57
CA PHE A 159 -22.81 -4.42 -5.60
C PHE A 159 -22.11 -5.76 -5.46
N ASP A 160 -22.88 -6.85 -5.57
CA ASP A 160 -22.34 -8.17 -5.88
C ASP A 160 -22.26 -8.31 -7.41
N VAL A 161 -21.10 -8.77 -7.88
CA VAL A 161 -20.83 -8.95 -9.30
C VAL A 161 -20.40 -10.38 -9.53
N ARG A 162 -21.15 -11.09 -10.38
CA ARG A 162 -20.82 -12.46 -10.80
C ARG A 162 -20.39 -12.50 -12.25
N PHE A 163 -19.32 -13.23 -12.51
CA PHE A 163 -18.67 -13.40 -13.80
C PHE A 163 -18.84 -14.84 -14.27
N ALA A 164 -19.54 -15.04 -15.38
CA ALA A 164 -19.87 -16.38 -15.88
C ALA A 164 -18.75 -17.05 -16.70
N ASP A 165 -17.82 -16.26 -17.26
CA ASP A 165 -16.73 -16.77 -18.11
C ASP A 165 -15.41 -16.07 -17.81
N LEU A 166 -14.72 -16.51 -16.75
CA LEU A 166 -13.39 -16.00 -16.41
C LEU A 166 -12.35 -16.28 -17.51
N LYS A 167 -12.54 -17.33 -18.34
CA LYS A 167 -11.62 -17.62 -19.44
C LYS A 167 -11.73 -16.60 -20.57
N ALA A 168 -12.91 -16.06 -20.84
CA ALA A 168 -13.07 -14.95 -21.79
C ALA A 168 -12.36 -13.68 -21.30
N VAL A 169 -12.51 -13.38 -20.01
CA VAL A 169 -11.84 -12.27 -19.34
C VAL A 169 -10.32 -12.44 -19.42
N GLU A 170 -9.80 -13.63 -19.11
CA GLU A 170 -8.39 -13.99 -19.27
C GLU A 170 -7.87 -13.74 -20.69
N ARG A 171 -8.59 -14.23 -21.72
CA ARG A 171 -8.17 -14.05 -23.12
C ARG A 171 -8.05 -12.58 -23.49
N GLU A 172 -9.00 -11.75 -23.08
CA GLU A 172 -8.97 -10.32 -23.37
C GLU A 172 -7.90 -9.58 -22.55
N MET A 173 -7.66 -9.96 -21.29
CA MET A 173 -6.54 -9.47 -20.48
C MET A 173 -5.20 -9.71 -21.18
N VAL A 174 -4.97 -10.94 -21.63
CA VAL A 174 -3.75 -11.36 -22.34
C VAL A 174 -3.60 -10.61 -23.66
N ARG A 175 -4.68 -10.51 -24.45
CA ARG A 175 -4.69 -9.76 -25.70
C ARG A 175 -4.32 -8.29 -25.49
N ARG A 176 -4.94 -7.60 -24.52
CA ARG A 176 -4.63 -6.19 -24.23
C ARG A 176 -3.21 -6.01 -23.71
N ARG A 177 -2.73 -6.91 -22.86
CA ARG A 177 -1.34 -6.93 -22.38
C ARG A 177 -0.37 -7.00 -23.55
N ASP A 178 -0.62 -7.88 -24.51
CA ASP A 178 0.28 -8.05 -25.66
C ASP A 178 0.24 -6.85 -26.61
N LEU A 179 -0.94 -6.31 -26.90
CA LEU A 179 -1.09 -5.04 -27.64
C LEU A 179 -0.37 -3.88 -26.96
N PHE A 180 -0.53 -3.75 -25.65
CA PHE A 180 0.10 -2.69 -24.87
C PHE A 180 1.62 -2.85 -24.79
N ARG A 181 2.11 -4.08 -24.62
CA ARG A 181 3.54 -4.39 -24.65
C ARG A 181 4.15 -4.07 -26.00
N GLU A 182 3.48 -4.44 -27.09
CA GLU A 182 3.91 -4.15 -28.46
C GLU A 182 3.98 -2.64 -28.69
N ALA A 183 2.93 -1.89 -28.33
CA ALA A 183 2.91 -0.43 -28.44
C ALA A 183 4.06 0.24 -27.70
N LEU A 184 4.38 -0.21 -26.47
CA LEU A 184 5.52 0.30 -25.72
C LEU A 184 6.87 -0.04 -26.40
N ALA A 185 6.99 -1.23 -27.00
CA ALA A 185 8.21 -1.64 -27.67
C ALA A 185 8.44 -0.91 -29.00
N SER A 186 7.39 -0.69 -29.79
CA SER A 186 7.43 0.02 -31.07
C SER A 186 7.31 1.54 -30.94
N GLN A 187 6.95 2.04 -29.75
CA GLN A 187 6.55 3.44 -29.51
C GLN A 187 5.36 3.88 -30.38
N ASP A 188 4.50 2.93 -30.77
CA ASP A 188 3.33 3.18 -31.62
C ASP A 188 2.01 2.79 -30.91
N PRO A 189 1.16 3.77 -30.52
CA PRO A 189 -0.13 3.52 -29.89
C PRO A 189 -1.27 3.25 -30.88
N SER A 190 -1.02 3.19 -32.20
CA SER A 190 -2.04 3.11 -33.25
C SER A 190 -3.04 1.96 -33.04
N ARG A 191 -2.55 0.80 -32.59
CA ARG A 191 -3.34 -0.41 -32.31
C ARG A 191 -4.06 -0.40 -30.97
N LEU A 192 -3.83 0.60 -30.13
CA LEU A 192 -4.49 0.72 -28.82
C LEU A 192 -5.87 1.38 -28.96
N PRO A 193 -6.90 0.86 -28.28
CA PRO A 193 -8.26 1.39 -28.38
C PRO A 193 -8.39 2.80 -27.79
N ARG A 194 -9.47 3.48 -28.18
CA ARG A 194 -9.89 4.79 -27.66
C ARG A 194 -10.11 4.72 -26.15
N CYS A 195 -9.66 5.72 -25.39
CA CYS A 195 -9.89 5.73 -23.94
C CYS A 195 -11.35 6.05 -23.59
N GLU A 196 -11.88 5.45 -22.53
CA GLU A 196 -13.20 5.81 -21.98
C GLU A 196 -13.26 7.30 -21.59
N TRP A 197 -12.14 7.82 -21.08
CA TRP A 197 -12.03 9.20 -20.60
C TRP A 197 -11.83 10.25 -21.71
N PHE A 198 -11.71 9.84 -22.98
CA PHE A 198 -11.29 10.74 -24.07
C PHE A 198 -12.21 11.96 -24.23
N GLU A 199 -13.54 11.77 -24.21
CA GLU A 199 -14.52 12.86 -24.37
C GLU A 199 -14.85 13.60 -23.07
N LEU A 200 -14.25 13.19 -21.96
CA LEU A 200 -14.48 13.81 -20.66
C LEU A 200 -13.38 14.85 -20.39
N ARG A 201 -12.37 14.48 -19.61
CA ARG A 201 -11.22 15.32 -19.28
C ARG A 201 -9.94 14.48 -19.36
N CYS A 202 -9.56 14.03 -20.56
CA CYS A 202 -8.31 13.29 -20.75
C CYS A 202 -7.15 14.27 -20.93
N ASP A 203 -6.12 14.19 -20.07
CA ASP A 203 -4.93 15.06 -20.12
C ASP A 203 -4.17 14.92 -21.45
N TYR A 204 -4.31 13.77 -22.09
CA TYR A 204 -3.59 13.44 -23.32
C TYR A 204 -4.39 13.73 -24.58
N ARG A 205 -5.60 14.31 -24.49
CA ARG A 205 -6.51 14.51 -25.63
C ARG A 205 -5.82 15.16 -26.84
N ALA A 206 -4.95 16.15 -26.59
CA ALA A 206 -4.26 16.90 -27.63
C ALA A 206 -3.15 16.10 -28.35
N VAL A 207 -2.62 15.05 -27.73
CA VAL A 207 -1.42 14.33 -28.23
C VAL A 207 -1.68 12.85 -28.53
N CYS A 208 -2.81 12.29 -28.06
CA CYS A 208 -2.99 10.84 -28.05
C CYS A 208 -3.59 10.23 -29.31
N GLY A 209 -4.17 11.05 -30.21
CA GLY A 209 -4.86 10.59 -31.42
C GLY A 209 -6.06 9.67 -31.16
N CYS A 210 -6.64 9.69 -29.95
CA CYS A 210 -7.76 8.79 -29.60
C CYS A 210 -9.04 9.04 -30.43
N ALA A 211 -9.19 10.19 -31.08
CA ALA A 211 -10.37 10.52 -31.87
C ALA A 211 -10.61 9.53 -33.02
N THR A 212 -9.54 9.01 -33.61
CA THR A 212 -9.56 8.11 -34.77
C THR A 212 -9.27 6.65 -34.38
N ALA A 213 -9.21 6.35 -33.09
CA ALA A 213 -8.91 5.02 -32.59
C ALA A 213 -10.18 4.16 -32.54
N GLU A 214 -10.01 2.84 -32.73
CA GLU A 214 -11.09 1.87 -32.54
C GLU A 214 -11.72 2.00 -31.14
N PRO A 215 -13.05 1.85 -30.99
CA PRO A 215 -13.70 1.92 -29.70
C PRO A 215 -13.12 0.92 -28.68
N LEU A 216 -13.10 1.32 -27.41
CA LEU A 216 -12.79 0.39 -26.33
C LEU A 216 -13.89 -0.68 -26.23
N GLY A 217 -13.57 -1.89 -26.67
CA GLY A 217 -14.39 -3.05 -26.34
C GLY A 217 -14.48 -3.25 -24.83
N ARG A 218 -15.52 -3.94 -24.36
CA ARG A 218 -15.59 -4.34 -22.95
C ARG A 218 -14.63 -5.48 -22.69
N LEU A 219 -13.94 -5.43 -21.55
CA LEU A 219 -13.10 -6.54 -21.13
C LEU A 219 -13.98 -7.72 -20.68
N VAL A 220 -15.08 -7.40 -20.00
CA VAL A 220 -16.07 -8.39 -19.60
C VAL A 220 -17.35 -8.19 -20.42
N PRO A 221 -17.79 -9.17 -21.21
CA PRO A 221 -19.02 -9.05 -22.01
C PRO A 221 -20.25 -8.84 -21.12
N ALA A 222 -21.12 -7.88 -21.45
CA ALA A 222 -22.30 -7.58 -20.64
C ALA A 222 -23.22 -8.80 -20.38
N ALA A 223 -23.33 -9.70 -21.36
CA ALA A 223 -24.11 -10.93 -21.24
C ALA A 223 -23.50 -11.97 -20.27
N ALA A 224 -22.22 -11.83 -19.92
CA ALA A 224 -21.50 -12.74 -19.02
C ALA A 224 -21.39 -12.19 -17.58
N ILE A 225 -22.16 -11.14 -17.24
CA ILE A 225 -22.10 -10.45 -15.96
C ILE A 225 -23.49 -10.39 -15.36
N GLN A 226 -23.58 -10.69 -14.07
CA GLN A 226 -24.75 -10.39 -13.25
C GLN A 226 -24.33 -9.38 -12.20
N ILE A 227 -25.01 -8.24 -12.15
CA ILE A 227 -24.78 -7.18 -11.16
C ILE A 227 -26.06 -7.05 -10.33
N ALA A 228 -25.95 -7.26 -9.03
CA ALA A 228 -27.03 -7.02 -8.08
C ALA A 228 -26.60 -5.91 -7.12
N GLU A 229 -27.42 -4.88 -6.99
CA GLU A 229 -27.27 -3.93 -5.89
C GLU A 229 -27.55 -4.66 -4.59
N ASN A 230 -26.64 -4.53 -3.62
CA ASN A 230 -26.75 -5.20 -2.33
C ASN A 230 -26.75 -4.15 -1.21
N PRO A 231 -27.94 -3.68 -0.78
CA PRO A 231 -28.06 -2.75 0.34
C PRO A 231 -27.60 -3.34 1.67
N GLU A 232 -27.70 -4.66 1.86
CA GLU A 232 -27.24 -5.33 3.09
C GLU A 232 -25.73 -5.25 3.22
N LEU A 233 -25.00 -5.36 2.11
CA LEU A 233 -23.55 -5.15 2.04
C LEU A 233 -23.18 -3.72 2.46
N VAL A 234 -23.95 -2.72 2.02
CA VAL A 234 -23.78 -1.32 2.43
C VAL A 234 -24.06 -1.16 3.92
N THR A 235 -25.12 -1.76 4.43
CA THR A 235 -25.46 -1.74 5.85
C THR A 235 -24.39 -2.41 6.70
N ALA A 236 -23.93 -3.61 6.33
CA ALA A 236 -22.87 -4.34 7.02
C ALA A 236 -21.56 -3.53 7.03
N MET A 237 -21.21 -2.91 5.90
CA MET A 237 -19.99 -2.12 5.81
C MET A 237 -20.12 -0.76 6.51
N THR A 238 -21.31 -0.17 6.52
CA THR A 238 -21.60 1.02 7.33
C THR A 238 -21.52 0.67 8.81
N ALA A 239 -22.05 -0.50 9.22
CA ALA A 239 -21.92 -1.00 10.58
C ALA A 239 -20.46 -1.27 10.98
N LEU A 240 -19.59 -1.74 10.07
CA LEU A 240 -18.15 -1.80 10.35
C LEU A 240 -17.53 -0.42 10.59
N LEU A 241 -18.08 0.63 9.98
CA LEU A 241 -17.64 2.02 10.14
C LEU A 241 -18.30 2.72 11.35
N THR A 242 -19.53 2.34 11.74
CA THR A 242 -20.36 3.03 12.75
C THR A 242 -20.60 2.22 14.02
N ASP A 243 -20.82 0.91 13.90
CA ASP A 243 -21.26 -0.03 14.95
C ASP A 243 -20.20 -1.05 15.37
N ALA A 244 -19.00 -1.05 14.77
CA ALA A 244 -17.96 -1.99 15.20
C ALA A 244 -17.72 -1.82 16.71
N PRO A 245 -18.04 -2.83 17.56
CA PRO A 245 -17.26 -2.96 18.76
C PRO A 245 -15.85 -3.15 18.23
N LYS A 246 -14.97 -2.18 18.48
CA LYS A 246 -13.57 -2.24 18.04
C LYS A 246 -13.11 -3.68 18.20
N PRO A 247 -12.69 -4.37 17.13
CA PRO A 247 -12.17 -5.72 17.30
C PRO A 247 -11.17 -5.64 18.44
N GLY A 248 -11.40 -6.44 19.50
CA GLY A 248 -10.58 -6.39 20.70
C GLY A 248 -9.12 -6.29 20.26
N PRO A 249 -8.41 -5.22 20.63
CA PRO A 249 -7.42 -4.66 19.72
C PRO A 249 -6.27 -5.64 19.53
N GLN A 250 -6.23 -6.32 18.38
CA GLN A 250 -5.13 -7.23 18.06
C GLN A 250 -3.84 -6.41 17.99
N PHE A 251 -2.82 -6.82 18.75
CA PHE A 251 -1.54 -6.14 18.73
C PHE A 251 -0.84 -6.34 17.40
N ARG A 252 -0.22 -5.27 16.91
CA ARG A 252 0.54 -5.27 15.66
C ARG A 252 2.03 -5.31 15.98
N LEU A 253 2.84 -5.74 15.02
CA LEU A 253 4.31 -5.69 15.14
C LEU A 253 4.85 -4.29 15.46
N ASN A 254 4.15 -3.23 15.02
CA ASN A 254 4.56 -1.86 15.31
C ASN A 254 4.25 -1.44 16.76
N ASP A 255 3.28 -2.09 17.41
CA ASP A 255 2.95 -1.87 18.82
C ASP A 255 4.09 -2.34 19.72
N LEU A 256 4.86 -3.36 19.30
CA LEU A 256 6.08 -3.78 20.01
C LEU A 256 7.22 -2.76 19.89
N VAL A 257 7.29 -2.02 18.79
CA VAL A 257 8.33 -1.00 18.56
C VAL A 257 7.99 0.29 19.31
N PHE A 258 6.72 0.69 19.34
CA PHE A 258 6.24 1.90 20.01
C PHE A 258 5.16 1.60 21.06
N PRO A 259 5.49 0.86 22.13
CA PRO A 259 4.48 0.32 23.05
C PRO A 259 3.73 1.41 23.81
N ARG A 260 4.40 2.50 24.22
CA ARG A 260 3.72 3.64 24.87
C ARG A 260 2.67 4.30 23.99
N ARG A 261 3.00 4.49 22.71
CA ARG A 261 2.07 5.03 21.73
C ARG A 261 0.87 4.10 21.58
N ALA A 262 1.10 2.80 21.45
CA ALA A 262 0.02 1.81 21.36
C ALA A 262 -0.89 1.83 22.60
N ALA A 263 -0.33 1.96 23.80
CA ALA A 263 -1.12 2.06 25.03
C ALA A 263 -1.99 3.34 25.06
N ILE A 264 -1.42 4.49 24.71
CA ILE A 264 -2.15 5.78 24.68
C ILE A 264 -3.22 5.79 23.61
N GLU A 265 -2.91 5.34 22.39
CA GLU A 265 -3.88 5.29 21.29
C GLU A 265 -5.06 4.40 21.68
N ARG A 266 -4.83 3.28 22.38
CA ARG A 266 -5.91 2.41 22.86
C ARG A 266 -6.72 3.02 24.01
N GLN A 267 -6.09 3.78 24.91
CA GLN A 267 -6.77 4.55 25.96
C GLN A 267 -7.59 5.70 25.37
N ALA A 268 -7.01 6.49 24.47
CA ALA A 268 -7.66 7.62 23.80
C ALA A 268 -8.81 7.17 22.88
N VAL A 269 -8.65 6.02 22.22
CA VAL A 269 -9.72 5.39 21.45
C VAL A 269 -10.91 5.06 22.36
N ALA A 270 -10.71 4.67 23.63
CA ALA A 270 -11.80 4.48 24.59
C ALA A 270 -12.48 5.80 25.03
N GLU A 271 -11.86 6.95 24.80
CA GLU A 271 -12.25 8.26 25.32
C GLU A 271 -12.71 9.30 24.26
N ALA A 272 -12.51 9.07 22.96
CA ALA A 272 -12.59 10.14 21.95
C ALA A 272 -13.92 10.30 21.18
N LYS A 273 -14.35 11.57 21.04
CA LYS A 273 -15.19 12.15 19.97
C LYS A 273 -14.30 12.68 18.83
N PRO A 274 -14.82 12.90 17.60
CA PRO A 274 -13.99 13.22 16.44
C PRO A 274 -13.59 14.70 16.39
N GLU A 275 -12.31 14.98 16.09
CA GLU A 275 -11.82 16.26 15.59
C GLU A 275 -11.12 16.03 14.24
N GLU A 276 -11.28 16.99 13.32
CA GLU A 276 -10.69 17.01 11.97
C GLU A 276 -9.36 17.77 12.01
N GLU A 277 -8.27 17.13 11.56
CA GLU A 277 -6.97 17.80 11.34
C GLU A 277 -6.79 18.12 9.84
N ASP A 278 -6.49 19.38 9.55
CA ASP A 278 -6.10 19.85 8.22
C ASP A 278 -4.64 19.51 7.91
N VAL A 279 -4.42 18.79 6.80
CA VAL A 279 -3.09 18.41 6.31
C VAL A 279 -2.57 19.45 5.31
N ASP A 280 -1.39 19.99 5.55
CA ASP A 280 -0.70 20.98 4.71
C ASP A 280 -0.39 20.44 3.29
N LEU A 281 -1.01 21.08 2.29
CA LEU A 281 -1.02 20.69 0.87
C LEU A 281 0.36 20.85 0.20
N ASP A 282 1.16 21.83 0.61
CA ASP A 282 2.50 22.07 0.03
C ASP A 282 3.51 21.01 0.48
N THR A 283 3.36 20.51 1.72
CA THR A 283 4.13 19.37 2.24
C THR A 283 3.74 18.06 1.56
N ALA A 284 2.47 17.87 1.21
CA ALA A 284 2.00 16.70 0.45
C ALA A 284 2.56 16.69 -0.98
N LEU A 285 2.50 17.83 -1.68
CA LEU A 285 2.93 17.97 -3.08
C LEU A 285 4.46 17.82 -3.26
N ALA A 286 5.27 18.38 -2.35
CA ALA A 286 6.71 18.18 -2.35
C ALA A 286 7.13 16.74 -2.00
N GLY A 287 6.23 15.97 -1.38
CA GLY A 287 6.37 14.54 -1.14
C GLY A 287 6.23 13.70 -2.41
N MET A 288 5.39 14.09 -3.36
CA MET A 288 5.04 13.25 -4.54
C MET A 288 6.18 13.03 -5.53
N GLU A 289 7.05 14.01 -5.76
CA GLU A 289 8.26 13.81 -6.60
C GLU A 289 9.31 12.94 -5.91
N ARG A 290 9.38 12.98 -4.57
CA ARG A 290 10.33 12.19 -3.74
C ARG A 290 9.82 10.77 -3.50
N LEU A 291 8.50 10.59 -3.46
CA LEU A 291 7.77 9.33 -3.40
C LEU A 291 8.01 8.50 -4.67
N GLY A 292 8.13 9.11 -5.86
CA GLY A 292 8.35 8.36 -7.10
C GLY A 292 9.58 7.43 -7.10
N PHE A 293 10.71 7.84 -6.49
CA PHE A 293 11.88 6.96 -6.34
C PHE A 293 11.73 5.99 -5.15
N GLY A 294 11.16 6.44 -4.04
CA GLY A 294 10.90 5.59 -2.88
C GLY A 294 9.95 4.44 -3.21
N ASP A 295 8.88 4.74 -3.94
CA ASP A 295 7.91 3.79 -4.48
C ASP A 295 8.55 2.90 -5.54
N ALA A 296 9.35 3.43 -6.46
CA ALA A 296 10.09 2.60 -7.41
C ALA A 296 11.08 1.64 -6.71
N LEU A 297 11.74 2.08 -5.65
CA LEU A 297 12.70 1.25 -4.89
C LEU A 297 11.97 0.20 -4.04
N LYS A 298 10.85 0.56 -3.44
CA LYS A 298 9.95 -0.35 -2.73
C LYS A 298 9.36 -1.38 -3.72
N ASP A 299 9.01 -0.95 -4.91
CA ASP A 299 8.56 -1.80 -6.02
C ASP A 299 9.70 -2.67 -6.56
N ALA A 300 10.94 -2.19 -6.61
CA ALA A 300 12.10 -2.99 -6.98
C ALA A 300 12.40 -4.05 -5.91
N LEU A 301 12.23 -3.72 -4.63
CA LEU A 301 12.42 -4.66 -3.53
C LEU A 301 11.36 -5.76 -3.54
N TRP A 302 10.10 -5.40 -3.72
CA TRP A 302 9.00 -6.36 -3.66
C TRP A 302 8.75 -7.07 -4.99
N TYR A 303 9.04 -6.40 -6.10
CA TYR A 303 8.63 -6.82 -7.45
C TYR A 303 9.77 -6.74 -8.48
N GLY A 304 10.98 -6.33 -8.11
CA GLY A 304 12.09 -6.22 -9.06
C GLY A 304 12.65 -7.56 -9.50
N VAL A 305 12.53 -8.58 -8.65
CA VAL A 305 13.12 -9.90 -8.85
C VAL A 305 12.04 -10.97 -8.62
N PRO A 306 11.57 -11.66 -9.68
CA PRO A 306 10.54 -12.68 -9.57
C PRO A 306 10.90 -13.76 -8.53
N GLY A 307 9.95 -14.09 -7.65
CA GLY A 307 10.13 -15.10 -6.60
C GLY A 307 11.09 -14.71 -5.46
N ALA A 308 11.72 -13.54 -5.51
CA ALA A 308 12.61 -13.10 -4.43
C ALA A 308 11.82 -12.63 -3.21
N PHE A 309 10.66 -12.01 -3.38
CA PHE A 309 9.86 -11.54 -2.24
C PHE A 309 8.82 -12.59 -1.82
N ALA A 310 8.72 -12.86 -0.52
CA ALA A 310 7.69 -13.72 0.06
C ALA A 310 7.25 -13.18 1.43
N ARG A 311 6.04 -13.54 1.86
CA ARG A 311 5.53 -13.19 3.20
C ARG A 311 5.34 -14.45 4.03
N ILE A 312 5.85 -14.43 5.26
CA ILE A 312 5.74 -15.53 6.22
C ILE A 312 4.77 -15.10 7.33
N PRO A 313 3.70 -15.85 7.64
CA PRO A 313 2.85 -15.54 8.78
C PRO A 313 3.60 -15.77 10.08
N VAL A 314 3.39 -14.87 11.04
CA VAL A 314 3.96 -14.95 12.39
C VAL A 314 2.89 -14.64 13.42
N SER A 315 3.02 -15.25 14.60
CA SER A 315 2.13 -14.98 15.72
C SER A 315 2.89 -15.02 17.03
N LEU A 316 2.41 -14.24 17.99
CA LEU A 316 2.83 -14.26 19.38
C LEU A 316 1.61 -13.91 20.22
N ARG A 317 1.01 -14.90 20.90
CA ARG A 317 -0.24 -14.72 21.67
C ARG A 317 -1.32 -13.99 20.87
N THR A 318 -1.75 -12.80 21.28
CA THR A 318 -2.79 -12.02 20.56
C THR A 318 -2.25 -11.22 19.37
N LEU A 319 -0.92 -11.12 19.23
CA LEU A 319 -0.28 -10.51 18.07
C LEU A 319 -0.27 -11.48 16.91
N LYS A 320 -0.82 -11.03 15.78
CA LYS A 320 -0.73 -11.71 14.48
C LYS A 320 -0.10 -10.76 13.48
N GLY A 321 0.81 -11.26 12.66
CA GLY A 321 1.52 -10.45 11.67
C GLY A 321 2.05 -11.27 10.51
N LYS A 322 2.65 -10.58 9.54
CA LYS A 322 3.41 -11.21 8.46
C LYS A 322 4.76 -10.52 8.37
N VAL A 323 5.81 -11.31 8.15
CA VAL A 323 7.18 -10.83 7.92
C VAL A 323 7.45 -10.88 6.43
N GLY A 324 7.81 -9.74 5.85
CA GLY A 324 8.28 -9.69 4.47
C GLY A 324 9.70 -10.21 4.38
N THR A 325 9.97 -11.10 3.43
CA THR A 325 11.31 -11.63 3.18
C THR A 325 11.75 -11.32 1.76
N PHE A 326 13.02 -10.99 1.58
CA PHE A 326 13.67 -10.89 0.28
C PHE A 326 14.78 -11.94 0.19
N ARG A 327 14.62 -12.89 -0.74
CA ARG A 327 15.39 -14.12 -0.88
C ARG A 327 15.46 -14.92 0.43
N GLY A 328 14.31 -15.05 1.10
CA GLY A 328 14.18 -15.78 2.36
C GLY A 328 14.73 -15.05 3.60
N VAL A 329 15.23 -13.82 3.47
CA VAL A 329 15.71 -13.02 4.62
C VAL A 329 14.68 -11.96 4.99
N PRO A 330 14.21 -11.87 6.25
CA PRO A 330 13.34 -10.78 6.71
C PRO A 330 13.87 -9.42 6.27
N THR A 331 13.04 -8.61 5.64
CA THR A 331 13.47 -7.35 5.02
C THR A 331 12.48 -6.23 5.26
N ILE A 332 12.95 -5.13 5.83
CA ILE A 332 12.18 -3.89 5.99
C ILE A 332 12.71 -2.77 5.10
N PHE A 333 11.81 -1.93 4.61
CA PHE A 333 12.12 -0.70 3.88
C PHE A 333 11.79 0.53 4.74
N ARG A 334 12.69 1.50 4.80
CA ARG A 334 12.53 2.73 5.58
C ARG A 334 13.07 3.94 4.82
N SER A 335 12.39 5.08 4.95
CA SER A 335 12.84 6.34 4.39
C SER A 335 13.19 7.36 5.47
N THR A 336 14.13 8.25 5.16
CA THR A 336 14.58 9.34 6.03
C THR A 336 14.82 10.62 5.24
N ARG A 337 14.56 11.76 5.89
CA ARG A 337 14.81 13.10 5.34
C ARG A 337 16.21 13.63 5.65
N LYS A 338 17.09 12.82 6.25
CA LYS A 338 18.49 13.19 6.48
C LYS A 338 19.15 13.57 5.16
N THR A 339 19.89 14.68 5.18
CA THR A 339 20.59 15.23 4.00
C THR A 339 21.92 14.55 3.69
N LYS A 340 22.36 13.62 4.55
CA LYS A 340 23.58 12.83 4.42
C LYS A 340 23.32 11.38 4.83
N LEU A 341 24.07 10.46 4.21
CA LEU A 341 24.09 9.06 4.63
C LEU A 341 24.63 8.97 6.07
N VAL A 342 23.95 8.18 6.89
CA VAL A 342 24.42 7.89 8.26
C VAL A 342 25.50 6.82 8.18
N ASP A 343 26.61 7.04 8.89
CA ASP A 343 27.68 6.06 9.00
C ASP A 343 27.15 4.74 9.59
N ARG A 344 27.61 3.62 9.04
CA ARG A 344 27.18 2.28 9.44
C ARG A 344 27.27 2.04 10.95
N SER A 345 28.33 2.55 11.60
CA SER A 345 28.55 2.41 13.04
C SER A 345 27.52 3.17 13.89
N ARG A 346 26.83 4.16 13.31
CA ARG A 346 25.87 5.03 13.99
C ARG A 346 24.41 4.73 13.63
N LEU A 347 24.16 3.75 12.76
CA LEU A 347 22.80 3.45 12.30
C LEU A 347 21.87 3.05 13.44
N VAL A 348 22.35 2.25 14.40
CA VAL A 348 21.56 1.80 15.55
C VAL A 348 21.25 2.97 16.51
N GLU A 349 22.20 3.88 16.69
CA GLU A 349 22.03 5.09 17.51
C GLU A 349 21.03 6.06 16.86
N GLU A 350 21.14 6.27 15.55
CA GLU A 350 20.32 7.24 14.81
C GLU A 350 18.91 6.73 14.50
N PHE A 351 18.77 5.42 14.25
CA PHE A 351 17.50 4.78 13.86
C PHE A 351 17.17 3.50 14.66
N PRO A 352 17.22 3.50 16.01
CA PRO A 352 17.07 2.30 16.84
C PRO A 352 15.75 1.57 16.53
N TYR A 353 14.68 2.30 16.30
CA TYR A 353 13.35 1.78 15.94
C TYR A 353 13.30 1.02 14.59
N TYR A 354 14.21 1.27 13.65
CA TYR A 354 14.33 0.42 12.45
C TYR A 354 14.90 -0.95 12.84
N PHE A 355 15.91 -0.97 13.70
CA PHE A 355 16.61 -2.17 14.14
C PHE A 355 15.78 -2.98 15.15
N ASP A 356 15.04 -2.32 16.05
CA ASP A 356 14.03 -2.97 16.91
C ASP A 356 12.98 -3.69 16.05
N ARG A 357 12.49 -3.02 15.01
CA ARG A 357 11.50 -3.61 14.10
C ARG A 357 12.04 -4.87 13.44
N ILE A 358 13.21 -4.80 12.80
CA ILE A 358 13.76 -5.96 12.09
C ILE A 358 14.17 -7.06 13.07
N ALA A 359 14.60 -6.73 14.30
CA ALA A 359 14.87 -7.70 15.35
C ALA A 359 13.61 -8.52 15.69
N PHE A 360 12.47 -7.87 15.93
CA PHE A 360 11.22 -8.57 16.23
C PHE A 360 10.75 -9.43 15.06
N GLU A 361 10.81 -8.93 13.83
CA GLU A 361 10.46 -9.73 12.65
C GLU A 361 11.37 -10.96 12.49
N CYS A 362 12.67 -10.82 12.77
CA CYS A 362 13.64 -11.90 12.76
C CYS A 362 13.39 -12.94 13.85
N ALA A 363 13.14 -12.52 15.08
CA ALA A 363 12.84 -13.44 16.19
C ALA A 363 11.54 -14.23 15.93
N LEU A 364 10.49 -13.55 15.48
CA LEU A 364 9.19 -14.16 15.21
C LEU A 364 9.18 -15.11 14.01
N SER A 365 10.13 -14.94 13.08
CA SER A 365 10.27 -15.81 11.91
C SER A 365 11.43 -16.81 12.03
N GLY A 366 12.19 -16.81 13.13
CA GLY A 366 13.31 -17.72 13.37
C GLY A 366 14.59 -17.42 12.57
N HIS A 367 14.80 -16.18 12.12
CA HIS A 367 15.97 -15.81 11.32
C HIS A 367 16.98 -15.00 12.13
N GLN A 368 18.22 -15.48 12.27
CA GLN A 368 19.30 -14.74 12.96
C GLN A 368 19.82 -13.51 12.20
N THR A 369 19.44 -13.37 10.93
CA THR A 369 19.83 -12.25 10.07
C THR A 369 18.59 -11.59 9.49
N GLY A 370 18.58 -10.26 9.50
CA GLY A 370 17.54 -9.45 8.86
C GLY A 370 18.16 -8.41 7.92
N ARG A 371 17.34 -7.75 7.13
CA ARG A 371 17.77 -6.74 6.16
C ARG A 371 17.01 -5.44 6.32
N VAL A 372 17.74 -4.34 6.28
CA VAL A 372 17.18 -2.98 6.33
C VAL A 372 17.60 -2.24 5.07
N VAL A 373 16.60 -1.83 4.27
CA VAL A 373 16.78 -0.92 3.13
C VAL A 373 16.46 0.49 3.60
N VAL A 374 17.45 1.38 3.62
CA VAL A 374 17.31 2.77 4.06
C VAL A 374 17.40 3.69 2.85
N TYR A 375 16.31 4.39 2.55
CA TYR A 375 16.22 5.42 1.50
C TYR A 375 16.36 6.82 2.10
N TYR A 376 17.30 7.60 1.58
CA TYR A 376 17.62 8.96 1.98
C TYR A 376 17.01 9.95 0.97
N GLU A 377 15.85 10.49 1.31
CA GLU A 377 15.02 11.30 0.42
C GLU A 377 15.72 12.57 -0.06
N ALA A 378 16.55 13.18 0.80
CA ALA A 378 17.22 14.45 0.56
C ALA A 378 18.62 14.33 -0.06
N VAL A 379 19.13 13.11 -0.25
CA VAL A 379 20.42 12.86 -0.90
C VAL A 379 20.22 12.85 -2.42
N LYS A 380 21.14 13.48 -3.17
CA LYS A 380 21.02 13.65 -4.63
C LYS A 380 21.38 12.36 -5.41
N ASP A 381 22.52 11.75 -5.09
CA ASP A 381 23.04 10.55 -5.74
C ASP A 381 23.18 9.41 -4.73
N ASP A 382 23.05 8.16 -5.19
CA ASP A 382 23.15 6.98 -4.33
C ASP A 382 22.20 7.01 -3.12
N LYS A 383 20.91 7.24 -3.42
CA LYS A 383 19.89 7.61 -2.44
C LYS A 383 19.51 6.49 -1.47
N PHE A 384 20.07 5.30 -1.57
CA PHE A 384 19.69 4.22 -0.66
C PHE A 384 20.85 3.27 -0.34
N MET A 385 20.74 2.66 0.83
CA MET A 385 21.67 1.66 1.33
C MET A 385 20.91 0.41 1.74
N VAL A 386 21.54 -0.74 1.55
CA VAL A 386 21.02 -2.04 1.99
C VAL A 386 21.99 -2.59 3.03
N TYR A 387 21.45 -2.94 4.19
CA TYR A 387 22.23 -3.47 5.30
C TYR A 387 21.69 -4.83 5.72
N ASP A 388 22.57 -5.82 5.80
CA ASP A 388 22.28 -7.06 6.52
C ASP A 388 22.69 -6.87 7.99
N VAL A 389 21.81 -7.31 8.89
CA VAL A 389 21.91 -7.10 10.32
C VAL A 389 21.92 -8.47 10.98
N HIS A 390 22.92 -8.73 11.80
CA HIS A 390 23.08 -9.99 12.53
C HIS A 390 22.71 -9.79 13.99
N PHE A 391 21.94 -10.72 14.55
CA PHE A 391 21.46 -10.64 15.93
C PHE A 391 22.18 -11.65 16.82
N ARG A 392 22.53 -11.23 18.05
CA ARG A 392 23.25 -12.07 19.04
C ARG A 392 22.39 -13.21 19.56
N SER A 393 21.12 -12.92 19.87
CA SER A 393 20.20 -13.87 20.50
C SER A 393 18.77 -13.61 20.06
N LEU A 394 18.18 -14.56 19.33
CA LEU A 394 16.74 -14.51 18.99
C LEU A 394 15.88 -14.75 20.23
N GLU A 395 16.37 -15.52 21.19
CA GLU A 395 15.68 -15.80 22.44
C GLU A 395 15.51 -14.52 23.28
N GLU A 396 16.57 -13.71 23.40
CA GLU A 396 16.51 -12.43 24.11
C GLU A 396 15.53 -11.46 23.43
N ILE A 397 15.55 -11.39 22.10
CA ILE A 397 14.63 -10.55 21.33
C ILE A 397 13.19 -11.03 21.49
N MET A 398 12.95 -12.35 21.44
CA MET A 398 11.64 -12.94 21.64
C MET A 398 11.12 -12.70 23.06
N ALA A 399 11.98 -12.81 24.08
CA ALA A 399 11.61 -12.53 25.46
C ALA A 399 11.21 -11.05 25.66
N GLU A 400 11.91 -10.11 25.01
CA GLU A 400 11.52 -8.70 25.02
C GLU A 400 10.20 -8.46 24.27
N ALA A 401 10.00 -9.11 23.12
CA ALA A 401 8.74 -9.04 22.37
C ALA A 401 7.56 -9.53 23.22
N ASP A 402 7.73 -10.66 23.89
CA ASP A 402 6.72 -11.24 24.77
C ASP A 402 6.46 -10.37 25.99
N ARG A 403 7.50 -9.84 26.63
CA ARG A 403 7.36 -8.89 27.74
C ARG A 403 6.55 -7.65 27.34
N ARG A 404 6.89 -7.01 26.21
CA ARG A 404 6.17 -5.81 25.72
C ARG A 404 4.71 -6.13 25.42
N LEU A 405 4.46 -7.25 24.74
CA LEU A 405 3.11 -7.69 24.44
C LEU A 405 2.31 -8.01 25.71
N ALA A 406 2.93 -8.60 26.73
CA ALA A 406 2.25 -8.95 27.98
C ALA A 406 1.78 -7.70 28.73
N LEU A 407 2.65 -6.68 28.81
CA LEU A 407 2.31 -5.40 29.42
C LEU A 407 1.17 -4.71 28.66
N LEU A 408 1.25 -4.73 27.34
CA LEU A 408 0.24 -4.17 26.45
C LEU A 408 -1.12 -4.87 26.59
N GLU A 409 -1.15 -6.21 26.59
CA GLU A 409 -2.36 -7.02 26.83
C GLU A 409 -2.96 -6.80 28.22
N ALA A 410 -2.10 -6.55 29.23
CA ALA A 410 -2.52 -6.23 30.59
C ALA A 410 -3.03 -4.78 30.76
N GLY A 411 -3.00 -3.96 29.70
CA GLY A 411 -3.42 -2.56 29.77
C GLY A 411 -2.48 -1.69 30.62
N ALA A 412 -1.19 -2.03 30.65
CA ALA A 412 -0.18 -1.31 31.43
C ALA A 412 -0.16 0.20 31.12
N ALA A 413 0.11 1.01 32.14
CA ALA A 413 0.26 2.44 31.97
C ALA A 413 1.50 2.75 31.11
N PRO A 414 1.51 3.85 30.32
CA PRO A 414 2.64 4.17 29.43
C PRO A 414 4.00 4.17 30.13
N GLU A 415 4.08 4.58 31.39
CA GLU A 415 5.31 4.64 32.19
C GLU A 415 5.94 3.27 32.42
N GLN A 416 5.12 2.21 32.41
CA GLN A 416 5.56 0.82 32.58
C GLN A 416 6.11 0.20 31.28
N LEU A 417 5.90 0.87 30.15
CA LEU A 417 6.35 0.44 28.83
C LEU A 417 7.67 1.16 28.47
N PRO A 418 8.52 0.56 27.62
CA PRO A 418 9.74 1.22 27.13
C PRO A 418 9.44 2.56 26.43
N PRO A 419 10.24 3.63 26.68
CA PRO A 419 10.08 4.91 26.01
C PRO A 419 10.39 4.83 24.52
N CYS A 420 9.84 5.76 23.74
CA CYS A 420 10.20 5.89 22.33
C CYS A 420 11.63 6.42 22.19
N GLU A 421 12.44 5.76 21.37
CA GLU A 421 13.81 6.18 21.06
C GLU A 421 13.98 6.45 19.54
N PRO A 422 14.84 7.41 19.15
CA PRO A 422 15.72 8.22 20.00
C PRO A 422 14.99 9.37 20.71
N ALA A 423 15.66 10.03 21.67
CA ALA A 423 15.09 11.08 22.52
C ALA A 423 14.47 12.29 21.78
N TRP A 424 14.81 12.50 20.50
CA TRP A 424 14.19 13.54 19.67
C TRP A 424 12.80 13.13 19.15
N MET A 425 12.51 11.84 19.03
CA MET A 425 11.28 11.34 18.41
C MET A 425 10.00 11.79 19.14
N PRO A 426 9.94 11.80 20.49
CA PRO A 426 8.78 12.33 21.20
C PRO A 426 8.45 13.80 20.89
N ASN A 427 9.41 14.61 20.41
CA ASN A 427 9.18 16.02 20.07
C ASN A 427 8.24 16.22 18.88
N TYR A 428 8.05 15.19 18.07
CA TYR A 428 7.21 15.20 16.87
C TYR A 428 6.00 14.26 17.02
N CYS A 429 5.76 13.74 18.22
CA CYS A 429 4.65 12.84 18.50
C CYS A 429 3.45 13.64 19.02
N PRO A 430 2.25 13.54 18.39
CA PRO A 430 1.06 14.23 18.87
C PRO A 430 0.63 13.77 20.28
N HIS A 431 1.04 12.57 20.69
CA HIS A 431 0.80 12.03 22.03
C HIS A 431 1.89 12.38 23.05
N GLY A 432 2.89 13.19 22.68
CA GLY A 432 4.03 13.58 23.52
C GLY A 432 3.65 13.98 24.96
N PRO A 433 2.63 14.84 25.17
CA PRO A 433 2.19 15.25 26.51
C PRO A 433 1.64 14.12 27.39
N ARG A 434 1.12 13.03 26.79
CA ARG A 434 0.51 11.88 27.48
C ARG A 434 1.45 10.67 27.58
N CYS A 435 2.64 10.73 26.97
CA CYS A 435 3.53 9.58 26.76
C CYS A 435 4.53 9.34 27.89
N ALA A 436 4.72 10.33 28.78
CA ALA A 436 5.79 10.36 29.78
C ALA A 436 7.16 9.96 29.20
N CYS A 437 7.34 10.15 27.89
CA CYS A 437 8.52 9.75 27.11
C CYS A 437 9.71 10.69 27.37
N ARG A 438 9.48 11.77 28.15
CA ARG A 438 10.47 12.62 28.78
C ARG A 438 10.45 12.35 30.29
N PRO A 439 11.60 12.18 30.97
CA PRO A 439 11.65 12.44 32.40
C PRO A 439 11.34 13.92 32.65
N ALA A 440 10.67 14.21 33.78
CA ALA A 440 10.35 15.56 34.21
C ALA A 440 11.59 16.43 34.42
#